data_AF-A0A3R8Z726-F1
#
_entry.id   AF-A0A3R8Z726-F1
#
_cell.length_a   1.000
_cell.length_b   1.000
_cell.length_c   1.000
_cell.angle_alpha   90.00
_cell.angle_beta   90.00
_cell.angle_gamma   90.00
#
_symmetry.space_group_name_H-M   'P 1'
#
loop_
_entity.id
_entity.type
_entity.pdbx_description
1 polymer ?
#
loop_
_entity_poly.entity_id
_entity_poly.type
_entity_poly.pdbx_seq_one_letter_code
_entity_poly.pdbx_strand_id
1 'polypeptide(L)'
;MTFEANKKSAGVAYLLWFLAGGFGGHRFYIGRTGSAVTQLLLSFFGWTTIWFLGFGLLFLIPLGIWLLIDLFTLGGMVAEHNNTLMQRLNSSPAPRAASVDELAKYAALRDSGAISGDEYEVQKRRLLDVPAAVTP
;
A
#
# COMPACT_ATOMS: atom_id res chain seq x y z
N MET A 1 -15.56 0.18 2.04
CA MET A 1 -15.27 -0.62 0.82
C MET A 1 -13.78 -0.61 0.45
N THR A 2 -13.07 0.51 0.56
CA THR A 2 -11.64 0.64 0.16
C THR A 2 -10.66 -0.23 0.95
N PHE A 3 -10.88 -0.44 2.25
CA PHE A 3 -10.03 -1.29 3.09
C PHE A 3 -10.11 -2.77 2.68
N GLU A 4 -11.32 -3.32 2.59
CA GLU A 4 -11.57 -4.72 2.22
C GLU A 4 -10.95 -5.07 0.86
N ALA A 5 -10.99 -4.14 -0.11
CA ALA A 5 -10.41 -4.34 -1.43
C ALA A 5 -8.87 -4.41 -1.44
N ASN A 6 -8.20 -3.78 -0.46
CA ASN A 6 -6.74 -3.67 -0.43
C ASN A 6 -6.08 -4.54 0.66
N LYS A 7 -6.89 -5.13 1.54
CA LYS A 7 -6.43 -6.02 2.61
C LYS A 7 -5.70 -7.24 2.04
N LYS A 8 -4.55 -7.58 2.63
CA LYS A 8 -3.77 -8.77 2.30
C LYS A 8 -4.22 -9.97 3.12
N SER A 9 -4.27 -11.14 2.49
CA SER A 9 -4.65 -12.41 3.12
C SER A 9 -3.44 -13.17 3.63
N ALA A 10 -3.48 -13.60 4.89
CA ALA A 10 -2.43 -14.42 5.48
C ALA A 10 -2.32 -15.78 4.76
N GLY A 11 -3.45 -16.38 4.37
CA GLY A 11 -3.45 -17.66 3.64
C GLY A 11 -2.74 -17.54 2.28
N VAL A 12 -2.99 -16.46 1.54
CA VAL A 12 -2.28 -16.19 0.28
C VAL A 12 -0.79 -15.96 0.52
N ALA A 13 -0.44 -15.25 1.60
CA ALA A 13 0.95 -15.04 1.96
C ALA A 13 1.68 -16.37 2.25
N TYR A 14 1.08 -17.28 3.03
CA TYR A 14 1.64 -18.62 3.28
C TYR A 14 1.71 -19.49 2.04
N LEU A 15 0.71 -19.41 1.15
CA LEU A 15 0.74 -20.10 -0.14
C LEU A 15 1.91 -19.63 -1.00
N LEU A 16 2.12 -18.31 -1.07
CA LEU A 16 3.26 -17.73 -1.79
C LEU A 16 4.60 -18.06 -1.12
N TRP A 17 4.64 -18.17 0.22
CA TRP A 17 5.83 -18.61 0.93
C TRP A 17 6.16 -20.06 0.59
N PHE A 18 5.17 -20.94 0.49
CA PHE A 18 5.38 -22.34 0.15
C PHE A 18 5.83 -22.53 -1.30
N LEU A 19 5.19 -21.84 -2.25
CA LEU A 19 5.47 -22.00 -3.69
C LEU A 19 6.67 -21.18 -4.17
N ALA A 20 6.81 -19.94 -3.67
CA ALA A 20 7.75 -18.95 -4.15
C ALA A 20 8.61 -18.34 -3.02
N GLY A 21 8.71 -19.02 -1.88
CA GLY A 21 9.44 -18.53 -0.70
C GLY A 21 10.89 -18.21 -1.00
N GLY A 22 11.62 -19.13 -1.63
CA GLY A 22 13.02 -18.92 -2.02
C GLY A 22 13.22 -17.65 -2.85
N PHE A 23 12.25 -17.29 -3.69
CA PHE A 23 12.30 -16.10 -4.55
C PHE A 23 11.70 -14.84 -3.89
N GLY A 24 11.21 -14.93 -2.65
CA GLY A 24 10.61 -13.83 -1.90
C GLY A 24 9.19 -13.45 -2.30
N GLY A 25 8.42 -14.35 -2.93
CA GLY A 25 7.06 -14.10 -3.40
C GLY A 25 6.10 -13.62 -2.30
N HIS A 26 6.17 -14.21 -1.10
CA HIS A 26 5.39 -13.79 0.06
C HIS A 26 5.73 -12.38 0.51
N ARG A 27 7.00 -11.95 0.41
CA ARG A 27 7.45 -10.59 0.76
C ARG A 27 7.06 -9.55 -0.29
N PHE A 28 7.08 -9.91 -1.58
CA PHE A 28 6.54 -9.05 -2.65
C PHE A 28 5.04 -8.78 -2.45
N TYR A 29 4.27 -9.80 -2.07
CA TYR A 29 2.82 -9.69 -1.86
C TYR A 29 2.42 -8.68 -0.78
N ILE A 30 3.19 -8.61 0.31
CA ILE A 30 2.99 -7.67 1.43
C ILE A 30 3.74 -6.34 1.25
N GLY A 31 4.31 -6.08 0.07
CA GLY A 31 4.98 -4.81 -0.25
C GLY A 31 6.38 -4.62 0.36
N ARG A 32 7.02 -5.69 0.84
CA ARG A 32 8.40 -5.64 1.39
C ARG A 32 9.46 -5.89 0.31
N THR A 33 9.45 -5.06 -0.73
CA THR A 33 10.25 -5.21 -1.96
C THR A 33 11.75 -5.35 -1.70
N GLY A 34 12.34 -4.51 -0.83
CA GLY A 34 13.78 -4.54 -0.58
C GLY A 34 14.28 -5.91 -0.13
N SER A 35 13.64 -6.48 0.89
CA SER A 35 13.99 -7.83 1.38
C SER A 35 13.57 -8.96 0.44
N ALA A 36 12.53 -8.75 -0.37
CA ALA A 36 12.13 -9.74 -1.38
C ALA A 36 13.20 -9.84 -2.49
N VAL A 37 13.75 -8.69 -2.92
CA VAL A 37 14.88 -8.64 -3.84
C VAL A 37 16.13 -9.29 -3.24
N THR A 38 16.40 -9.08 -1.93
CA THR A 38 17.50 -9.79 -1.26
C THR A 38 17.34 -11.31 -1.33
N GLN A 39 16.14 -11.84 -1.04
CA GLN A 39 15.86 -13.28 -1.16
C GLN A 39 16.03 -13.77 -2.60
N LEU A 40 15.55 -13.00 -3.59
CA LEU A 40 15.71 -13.31 -5.00
C LEU A 40 17.19 -13.39 -5.42
N LEU A 41 18.01 -12.43 -4.99
CA LEU A 41 19.44 -12.42 -5.27
C LEU A 41 20.16 -13.58 -4.57
N LEU A 42 19.86 -13.85 -3.29
CA LEU A 42 20.41 -15.00 -2.56
C LEU A 42 20.07 -16.32 -3.24
N SER A 43 18.82 -16.49 -3.69
CA SER A 43 18.40 -17.64 -4.48
C SER A 43 19.16 -17.73 -5.80
N PHE A 44 19.23 -16.63 -6.55
CA PHE A 44 19.89 -16.59 -7.85
C PHE A 44 21.38 -16.95 -7.73
N PHE A 45 22.13 -16.27 -6.86
CA PHE A 45 23.54 -16.57 -6.64
C PHE A 45 23.75 -17.94 -6.01
N GLY A 46 22.89 -18.36 -5.08
CA GLY A 46 22.94 -19.68 -4.48
C GLY A 46 22.81 -20.80 -5.50
N TRP A 47 21.79 -20.76 -6.37
CA TRP A 47 21.56 -21.79 -7.38
C TRP A 47 22.57 -21.75 -8.53
N THR A 48 23.04 -20.56 -8.93
CA THR A 48 24.04 -20.44 -10.00
C THR A 48 25.43 -20.86 -9.55
N THR A 49 25.79 -20.63 -8.28
CA THR A 49 27.13 -20.93 -7.76
C THR A 49 27.27 -22.32 -7.11
N ILE A 50 26.18 -23.09 -6.98
CA ILE A 50 26.22 -24.42 -6.34
C ILE A 50 27.14 -25.41 -7.08
N TRP A 51 27.26 -25.28 -8.40
CA TRP A 51 28.11 -26.12 -9.24
C TRP A 51 29.61 -25.90 -9.01
N PHE A 52 29.99 -24.77 -8.41
CA PHE A 52 31.39 -24.46 -8.08
C PHE A 52 31.75 -25.03 -6.71
N LEU A 53 31.89 -26.36 -6.64
CA LEU A 53 32.30 -27.07 -5.42
C LEU A 53 31.39 -26.77 -4.20
N GLY A 54 30.10 -26.54 -4.44
CA GLY A 54 29.13 -26.25 -3.38
C GLY A 54 29.17 -24.82 -2.82
N PHE A 55 29.88 -23.88 -3.46
CA PHE A 55 29.94 -22.48 -3.00
C PHE A 55 28.56 -21.83 -2.82
N GLY A 56 27.58 -22.25 -3.61
CA GLY A 56 26.18 -21.86 -3.47
C GLY A 56 25.57 -22.10 -2.10
N LEU A 57 26.05 -23.07 -1.31
CA LEU A 57 25.58 -23.33 0.04
C LEU A 57 25.79 -22.13 0.97
N LEU A 58 26.81 -21.30 0.72
CA LEU A 58 27.04 -20.04 1.44
C LEU A 58 25.82 -19.11 1.39
N PHE A 59 25.07 -19.13 0.29
CA PHE A 59 23.88 -18.30 0.08
C PHE A 59 22.59 -19.03 0.46
N LEU A 60 22.52 -20.33 0.15
CA LEU A 60 21.32 -21.14 0.34
C LEU A 60 21.04 -21.51 1.80
N ILE A 61 22.07 -21.70 2.61
CA ILE A 61 21.90 -21.99 4.05
C ILE A 61 21.28 -20.78 4.76
N PRO A 62 21.83 -19.55 4.66
CA PRO A 62 21.19 -18.37 5.22
C PRO A 62 19.78 -18.13 4.66
N LEU A 63 19.56 -18.35 3.36
CA LEU A 63 18.24 -18.26 2.75
C LEU A 63 17.26 -19.25 3.38
N GLY A 64 17.66 -20.51 3.59
CA GLY A 64 16.84 -21.53 4.24
C GLY A 64 16.46 -21.16 5.67
N ILE A 65 17.43 -20.69 6.46
CA ILE A 65 17.20 -20.20 7.83
C ILE A 65 16.22 -19.01 7.80
N TRP A 66 16.41 -18.08 6.85
CA TRP A 66 15.52 -16.94 6.67
C TRP A 66 14.09 -17.41 6.36
N LEU A 67 13.89 -18.38 5.47
CA LEU A 67 12.56 -18.92 5.18
C LEU A 67 11.89 -19.55 6.41
N LEU A 68 12.66 -20.21 7.28
CA LEU A 68 12.14 -20.73 8.54
C LEU A 68 11.72 -19.61 9.50
N ILE A 69 12.50 -18.53 9.60
CA ILE A 69 12.12 -17.34 10.38
C ILE A 69 10.87 -16.68 9.80
N ASP A 70 10.74 -16.66 8.47
CA ASP A 70 9.57 -16.13 7.78
C ASP A 70 8.29 -16.90 8.16
N LEU A 71 8.35 -18.22 8.40
CA LEU A 71 7.20 -19.00 8.82
C LEU A 71 6.54 -18.44 10.09
N PHE A 72 7.33 -17.94 11.04
CA PHE A 72 6.83 -17.37 12.29
C PHE A 72 6.48 -15.88 12.17
N THR A 73 7.23 -15.14 11.35
CA THR A 73 7.06 -13.68 11.25
C THR A 73 5.99 -13.28 10.24
N LEU A 74 5.62 -14.13 9.29
CA LEU A 74 4.71 -13.81 8.18
C LEU A 74 3.31 -13.41 8.65
N GLY A 75 2.75 -14.10 9.64
CA GLY A 75 1.46 -13.73 10.22
C GLY A 75 1.48 -12.30 10.79
N GLY A 76 2.54 -11.97 11.53
CA GLY A 76 2.74 -10.61 12.08
C GLY A 76 2.89 -9.57 10.98
N MET A 77 3.68 -9.86 9.93
CA MET A 77 3.87 -8.94 8.81
C MET A 77 2.57 -8.61 8.05
N VAL A 78 1.70 -9.61 7.85
CA VAL A 78 0.40 -9.40 7.19
C VAL A 78 -0.52 -8.55 8.06
N ALA A 79 -0.55 -8.81 9.38
CA ALA A 79 -1.33 -8.03 10.32
C ALA A 79 -0.85 -6.56 10.38
N GLU A 80 0.47 -6.36 10.46
CA GLU A 80 1.09 -5.04 10.43
C GLU A 80 0.73 -4.26 9.16
N HIS A 81 0.87 -4.89 7.98
CA HIS A 81 0.53 -4.27 6.70
C HIS A 81 -0.94 -3.81 6.65
N ASN A 82 -1.86 -4.67 7.09
CA ASN A 82 -3.28 -4.36 7.12
C ASN A 82 -3.60 -3.25 8.14
N ASN A 83 -2.94 -3.25 9.30
CA ASN A 83 -3.11 -2.19 10.30
C ASN A 83 -2.60 -0.84 9.79
N THR A 84 -1.44 -0.81 9.13
CA THR A 84 -0.93 0.41 8.48
C THR A 84 -1.87 0.91 7.39
N LEU A 85 -2.43 0.00 6.58
CA LEU A 85 -3.43 0.36 5.57
C LEU A 85 -4.67 0.99 6.21
N MET A 86 -5.20 0.41 7.29
CA MET A 86 -6.33 0.95 8.04
C MET A 86 -6.02 2.34 8.61
N GLN A 87 -4.84 2.51 9.22
CA GLN A 87 -4.41 3.79 9.76
C GLN A 87 -4.35 4.85 8.66
N ARG A 88 -3.75 4.55 7.50
CA ARG A 88 -3.67 5.48 6.36
C ARG A 88 -5.04 5.89 5.83
N LEU A 89 -5.98 4.95 5.79
CA LEU A 89 -7.36 5.25 5.37
C LEU A 89 -8.10 6.13 6.38
N ASN A 90 -7.81 5.97 7.68
CA ASN A 90 -8.40 6.80 8.74
C ASN A 90 -7.73 8.18 8.87
N SER A 91 -6.44 8.30 8.57
CA SER A 91 -5.68 9.56 8.67
C SER A 91 -5.67 10.38 7.38
N SER A 92 -6.07 9.80 6.25
CA SER A 92 -6.40 10.59 5.06
C SER A 92 -7.58 11.50 5.39
N PRO A 93 -7.47 12.83 5.21
CA PRO A 93 -8.58 13.73 5.45
C PRO A 93 -9.81 13.19 4.74
N ALA A 94 -10.90 12.97 5.48
CA ALA A 94 -12.13 12.54 4.86
C ALA A 94 -12.43 13.49 3.69
N PRO A 95 -12.97 13.02 2.55
CA PRO A 95 -13.29 13.88 1.40
C PRO A 95 -14.08 15.15 1.78
N ARG A 96 -14.83 15.07 2.89
CA ARG A 96 -15.55 16.18 3.51
C ARG A 96 -14.65 17.26 4.16
N ALA A 97 -13.53 16.90 4.77
CA ALA A 97 -12.57 17.87 5.34
C ALA A 97 -11.82 18.62 4.23
N ALA A 98 -11.34 17.91 3.20
CA ALA A 98 -10.67 18.52 2.06
C ALA A 98 -11.60 19.48 1.28
N SER A 99 -12.88 19.12 1.11
CA SER A 99 -13.87 20.02 0.50
C SER A 99 -14.15 21.25 1.35
N VAL A 100 -14.20 21.15 2.68
CA VAL A 100 -14.36 22.33 3.56
C VAL A 100 -13.16 23.28 3.48
N ASP A 101 -11.94 22.75 3.44
CA ASP A 101 -10.72 23.57 3.29
C ASP A 101 -10.66 24.24 1.90
N GLU A 102 -11.04 23.52 0.84
CA GLU A 102 -11.17 24.10 -0.50
C GLU A 102 -12.24 25.18 -0.55
N LEU A 103 -13.42 24.96 0.05
CA LEU A 103 -14.47 25.96 0.17
C LEU A 103 -13.96 27.23 0.88
N ALA A 104 -13.21 27.07 1.97
CA ALA A 104 -12.62 28.19 2.70
C ALA A 104 -11.63 28.97 1.81
N LYS A 105 -10.85 28.29 0.98
CA LYS A 105 -9.94 28.91 0.02
C LYS A 105 -10.70 29.70 -1.06
N TYR A 106 -11.77 29.14 -1.61
CA TYR A 106 -12.61 29.85 -2.58
C TYR A 106 -13.32 31.04 -1.94
N ALA A 107 -13.75 30.94 -0.67
CA ALA A 107 -14.36 32.06 0.05
C ALA A 107 -13.36 33.23 0.21
N ALA A 108 -12.10 32.93 0.53
CA ALA A 108 -11.05 33.94 0.61
C ALA A 108 -10.75 34.62 -0.75
N LEU A 109 -10.82 33.87 -1.85
CA LEU A 109 -10.67 34.42 -3.21
C LEU A 109 -11.84 35.33 -3.61
N ARG A 110 -13.05 35.01 -3.14
CA ARG A 110 -14.23 35.86 -3.35
C ARG A 110 -14.09 37.17 -2.58
N ASP A 111 -13.67 37.08 -1.32
CA ASP A 111 -13.54 38.24 -0.44
C ASP A 111 -12.40 39.18 -0.88
N SER A 112 -11.37 38.66 -1.58
CA SER A 112 -10.33 39.49 -2.22
C SER A 112 -10.74 40.09 -3.57
N GLY A 113 -11.95 39.78 -4.06
CA GLY A 113 -12.45 40.23 -5.36
C GLY A 113 -11.82 39.52 -6.56
N ALA A 114 -11.03 38.47 -6.34
CA ALA A 114 -10.37 37.71 -7.41
C ALA A 114 -11.34 36.80 -8.17
N ILE A 115 -12.42 36.34 -7.52
CA ILE A 115 -13.49 35.56 -8.16
C ILE A 115 -14.87 36.16 -7.87
N SER A 116 -15.79 35.98 -8.80
CA SER A 116 -17.19 36.41 -8.66
C SER A 116 -17.95 35.55 -7.63
N GLY A 117 -18.97 36.12 -6.98
CA GLY A 117 -19.87 35.38 -6.10
C GLY A 117 -20.59 34.22 -6.80
N ASP A 118 -20.86 34.37 -8.10
CA ASP A 118 -21.50 33.33 -8.91
C ASP A 118 -20.54 32.14 -9.12
N GLU A 119 -19.26 32.42 -9.36
CA GLU A 119 -18.21 31.39 -9.52
C GLU A 119 -17.97 30.62 -8.22
N TYR A 120 -18.01 31.32 -7.08
CA TYR A 120 -17.92 30.72 -5.75
C TYR A 120 -19.08 29.73 -5.50
N GLU A 121 -20.32 30.13 -5.79
CA GLU A 121 -21.50 29.29 -5.54
C GLU A 121 -21.52 28.04 -6.45
N VAL A 122 -21.03 28.13 -7.69
CA VAL A 122 -20.87 26.96 -8.57
C VAL A 122 -19.87 25.96 -7.98
N GLN A 123 -18.72 26.42 -7.50
CA GLN A 123 -17.73 25.54 -6.88
C GLN A 123 -18.21 24.97 -5.56
N LYS A 124 -18.92 25.77 -4.77
CA LYS A 124 -19.49 25.32 -3.51
C LYS A 124 -20.51 24.21 -3.68
N ARG A 125 -21.39 24.32 -4.67
CA ARG A 125 -22.36 23.28 -5.02
C ARG A 125 -21.69 22.01 -5.51
N ARG A 126 -20.64 22.14 -6.35
CA ARG A 126 -19.83 21.01 -6.84
C ARG A 126 -19.15 20.27 -5.70
N LEU A 127 -18.60 20.99 -4.73
CA LEU A 127 -17.88 20.41 -3.58
C LEU A 127 -18.81 19.80 -2.53
N LEU A 128 -20.05 20.30 -2.41
CA LEU A 128 -21.06 19.80 -1.47
C LEU A 128 -21.97 18.71 -2.06
N ASP A 129 -21.76 18.30 -3.31
CA ASP A 129 -22.58 17.32 -4.03
C ASP A 129 -24.10 17.62 -3.96
N VAL A 130 -24.45 18.92 -4.03
CA VAL A 130 -25.86 19.35 -4.05
C VAL A 130 -26.32 19.29 -5.51
N PRO A 131 -27.24 18.37 -5.89
CA PRO A 131 -27.71 18.27 -7.25
C PRO A 131 -28.38 19.58 -7.66
N ALA A 132 -28.11 20.02 -8.89
CA ALA A 132 -28.67 21.24 -9.45
C ALA A 132 -30.20 21.23 -9.23
N ALA A 133 -30.70 22.23 -8.51
CA ALA A 133 -32.14 22.48 -8.46
C ALA A 133 -32.61 22.59 -9.91
N VAL A 134 -33.39 21.62 -10.36
CA VAL A 134 -34.19 21.71 -11.57
C VAL A 134 -35.16 22.86 -11.29
N THR A 135 -34.82 24.04 -11.81
CA THR A 135 -35.76 25.15 -11.89
C THR A 135 -36.94 24.72 -12.77
N PRO A 136 -38.19 24.91 -12.33
CA PRO A 136 -39.37 24.57 -13.11
C PRO A 136 -39.51 25.41 -14.38
#